data_AF-D1NXM1-F1
#
_entry.id   AF-D1NXM1-F1
#
_cell.length_a   1.000
_cell.length_b   1.000
_cell.length_c   1.000
_cell.angle_alpha   90.00
_cell.angle_beta   90.00
_cell.angle_gamma   90.00
#
_symmetry.space_group_name_H-M   'P 1'
#
loop_
_entity.id
_entity.type
_entity.pdbx_description
1 polymer ?
#
loop_
_entity_poly.entity_id
_entity_poly.type
_entity_poly.pdbx_seq_one_letter_code
_entity_poly.pdbx_strand_id
1 'polypeptide(L)'
;MKLKLIILSSICISVMGCQSSQKLQEKNTLKSSELPAGYIKWMETKSATMYMAKPETDYYQGNTDLIQINVVTSLKEENDLKGIKFNSIKATHIYDCRKTNKYTERPIGFFANKYATGKPTIPYPDVSSRWEIAAENNFNAIFWQKLCELKNGSQKTSDDFVNNLNQRAPIKLNDWLTLIGAQKAEGIIHISYRADDMPKADFHRKLNSEIKEKQLNKICDIFENGLGLSKPKAVVLEYYNGNSLESTIEINDQKCQSIVQ
;
A
#
# COMPACT_ATOMS: atom_id res chain seq x y z
N MET A 1 -17.74 27.07 -32.28
CA MET A 1 -16.64 26.27 -32.87
C MET A 1 -15.39 26.44 -32.00
N LYS A 2 -14.96 25.38 -31.30
CA LYS A 2 -13.77 25.40 -30.45
C LYS A 2 -12.55 25.05 -31.29
N LEU A 3 -11.59 25.97 -31.36
CA LEU A 3 -10.35 25.84 -32.10
C LEU A 3 -9.35 25.01 -31.28
N LYS A 4 -8.80 23.96 -31.89
CA LYS A 4 -7.65 23.20 -31.40
C LYS A 4 -6.41 24.10 -31.44
N LEU A 5 -5.54 24.03 -30.43
CA LEU A 5 -4.12 24.35 -30.62
C LEU A 5 -3.26 23.22 -30.04
N ILE A 6 -2.60 22.52 -30.97
CA ILE A 6 -1.38 21.74 -30.78
C ILE A 6 -0.23 22.67 -31.24
N ILE A 7 0.97 22.52 -30.66
CA ILE A 7 2.35 22.82 -31.16
C ILE A 7 3.20 23.26 -29.93
N LEU A 8 4.10 22.44 -29.35
CA LEU A 8 5.47 22.06 -29.75
C LEU A 8 6.43 23.23 -30.04
N SER A 9 7.50 23.41 -29.25
CA SER A 9 8.91 23.48 -29.72
C SER A 9 9.87 24.21 -28.76
N SER A 10 10.94 23.49 -28.42
CA SER A 10 12.37 23.86 -28.44
C SER A 10 12.83 25.30 -28.19
N ILE A 11 13.70 25.47 -27.19
CA ILE A 11 14.85 26.40 -27.26
C ILE A 11 16.10 25.67 -26.75
N CYS A 12 17.01 25.35 -27.68
CA CYS A 12 18.44 25.27 -27.42
C CYS A 12 19.03 26.66 -27.72
N ILE A 13 19.97 27.15 -26.91
CA ILE A 13 21.19 27.88 -27.31
C ILE A 13 22.18 27.77 -26.13
N SER A 14 23.39 27.34 -26.47
CA SER A 14 24.63 27.19 -25.70
C SER A 14 25.43 28.48 -25.56
N VAL A 15 26.19 28.71 -24.47
CA VAL A 15 27.63 29.15 -24.46
C VAL A 15 28.33 28.82 -23.11
N MET A 16 29.60 28.44 -23.22
CA MET A 16 30.66 28.08 -22.24
C MET A 16 31.00 29.10 -21.14
N GLY A 17 31.61 28.63 -20.03
CA GLY A 17 32.64 29.37 -19.29
C GLY A 17 32.72 29.13 -17.77
N CYS A 18 33.69 28.32 -17.33
CA CYS A 18 34.09 28.13 -15.92
C CYS A 18 34.68 29.40 -15.28
N GLN A 19 34.38 29.66 -14.01
CA GLN A 19 35.37 29.90 -12.93
C GLN A 19 34.69 29.98 -11.56
N SER A 20 35.24 29.25 -10.60
CA SER A 20 34.85 29.23 -9.18
C SER A 20 35.61 30.30 -8.39
N SER A 21 34.98 30.84 -7.34
CA SER A 21 35.46 30.70 -5.94
C SER A 21 34.56 31.40 -4.92
N GLN A 22 34.02 30.56 -4.02
CA GLN A 22 33.81 30.73 -2.58
C GLN A 22 32.81 31.76 -1.99
N LYS A 23 31.79 31.14 -1.38
CA LYS A 23 31.24 31.34 -0.02
C LYS A 23 30.61 32.72 0.30
N LEU A 24 29.28 32.71 0.37
CA LEU A 24 28.62 32.90 1.66
C LEU A 24 27.54 31.83 1.84
N GLN A 25 27.69 31.07 2.92
CA GLN A 25 26.73 30.09 3.40
C GLN A 25 25.60 30.84 4.11
N GLU A 26 24.36 30.55 3.74
CA GLU A 26 23.32 30.33 4.74
C GLU A 26 22.65 28.99 4.45
N LYS A 27 22.96 28.04 5.34
CA LYS A 27 22.40 26.70 5.40
C LYS A 27 20.89 26.80 5.66
N ASN A 28 20.09 26.50 4.66
CA ASN A 28 18.88 25.71 4.87
C ASN A 28 19.07 24.36 4.20
N THR A 29 19.93 23.54 4.80
CA THR A 29 19.95 22.11 4.52
C THR A 29 18.65 21.53 5.06
N LEU A 30 17.59 21.56 4.24
CA LEU A 30 16.48 20.64 4.39
C LEU A 30 17.09 19.24 4.30
N LYS A 31 17.24 18.60 5.46
CA LYS A 31 17.59 17.20 5.60
C LYS A 31 16.79 16.42 4.55
N SER A 32 17.50 15.61 3.76
CA SER A 32 16.92 14.49 3.02
C SER A 32 16.07 13.71 4.02
N SER A 33 14.77 13.98 4.04
CA SER A 33 13.87 13.32 4.97
C SER A 33 13.66 11.90 4.47
N GLU A 34 13.88 10.96 5.36
CA GLU A 34 13.43 9.58 5.20
C GLU A 34 11.98 9.59 4.70
N LEU A 35 11.67 8.65 3.80
CA LEU A 35 10.34 8.50 3.24
C LEU A 35 9.32 8.39 4.39
N PRO A 36 8.28 9.24 4.45
CA PRO A 36 7.32 9.18 5.56
C PRO A 36 6.67 7.80 5.66
N ALA A 37 6.36 7.37 6.89
CA ALA A 37 5.72 6.09 7.12
C ALA A 37 4.41 5.98 6.31
N GLY A 38 4.19 4.84 5.66
CA GLY A 38 3.02 4.59 4.81
C GLY A 38 3.12 5.15 3.39
N TYR A 39 4.23 5.76 3.00
CA TYR A 39 4.49 6.14 1.61
C TYR A 39 5.24 5.03 0.88
N ILE A 40 4.84 4.76 -0.35
CA ILE A 40 5.51 3.80 -1.25
C ILE A 40 5.92 4.56 -2.51
N LYS A 41 7.22 4.59 -2.81
CA LYS A 41 7.71 5.12 -4.09
C LYS A 41 7.18 4.24 -5.20
N TRP A 42 6.53 4.84 -6.18
CA TRP A 42 5.91 4.10 -7.26
C TRP A 42 6.58 4.33 -8.60
N MET A 43 6.76 5.59 -8.97
CA MET A 43 7.29 5.96 -10.28
C MET A 43 8.21 7.15 -10.13
N GLU A 44 9.22 7.20 -11.00
CA GLU A 44 10.08 8.34 -11.13
C GLU A 44 10.17 8.76 -12.59
N THR A 45 10.04 10.06 -12.83
CA THR A 45 10.23 10.68 -14.14
C THR A 45 11.42 11.63 -14.09
N LYS A 46 11.73 12.27 -15.21
CA LYS A 46 12.77 13.32 -15.26
C LYS A 46 12.42 14.53 -14.41
N SER A 47 11.13 14.83 -14.19
CA SER A 47 10.66 16.03 -13.50
C SER A 47 10.09 15.78 -12.10
N ALA A 48 9.71 14.54 -11.77
CA ALA A 48 9.05 14.25 -10.50
C ALA A 48 9.28 12.81 -10.02
N THR A 49 9.00 12.57 -8.75
CA THR A 49 8.82 11.24 -8.15
C THR A 49 7.40 11.15 -7.60
N MET A 50 6.71 10.07 -7.93
CA MET A 50 5.35 9.81 -7.48
C MET A 50 5.35 8.78 -6.38
N TYR A 51 4.62 9.08 -5.31
CA TYR A 51 4.44 8.23 -4.15
C TYR A 51 2.96 7.90 -3.99
N MET A 52 2.68 6.66 -3.62
CA MET A 52 1.38 6.27 -3.09
C MET A 52 1.40 6.45 -1.59
N ALA A 53 0.36 7.06 -1.04
CA ALA A 53 0.14 7.19 0.40
C ALA A 53 -1.25 6.69 0.75
N LYS A 54 -1.40 6.16 1.96
CA LYS A 54 -2.72 5.84 2.51
C LYS A 54 -3.58 7.12 2.51
N PRO A 55 -4.86 7.06 2.06
CA PRO A 55 -5.74 8.21 2.16
C PRO A 55 -5.90 8.65 3.63
N GLU A 56 -5.94 9.97 3.86
CA GLU A 56 -6.03 10.56 5.20
C GLU A 56 -7.43 10.48 5.82
N THR A 57 -8.44 10.09 5.03
CA THR A 57 -9.83 9.99 5.46
C THR A 57 -10.43 8.67 5.00
N ASP A 58 -11.33 8.12 5.81
CA ASP A 58 -12.08 6.92 5.50
C ASP A 58 -13.25 7.26 4.56
N TYR A 59 -13.15 6.98 3.26
CA TYR A 59 -14.29 7.12 2.34
C TYR A 59 -14.37 6.00 1.29
N TYR A 60 -15.63 5.67 0.94
CA TYR A 60 -16.10 4.40 0.36
C TYR A 60 -15.87 3.17 1.25
N GLN A 61 -16.04 3.31 2.57
CA GLN A 61 -16.15 2.16 3.46
C GLN A 61 -17.27 1.22 2.96
N GLY A 62 -16.92 -0.06 2.79
CA GLY A 62 -17.87 -1.12 2.42
C GLY A 62 -17.98 -1.45 0.93
N ASN A 63 -17.36 -0.69 0.02
CA ASN A 63 -17.32 -1.06 -1.40
C ASN A 63 -15.93 -1.57 -1.80
N THR A 64 -15.74 -2.89 -1.69
CA THR A 64 -14.49 -3.58 -2.05
C THR A 64 -14.15 -3.48 -3.53
N ASP A 65 -15.09 -3.04 -4.38
CA ASP A 65 -14.88 -2.78 -5.82
C ASP A 65 -14.21 -1.46 -6.15
N LEU A 66 -14.05 -0.59 -5.15
CA LEU A 66 -13.36 0.68 -5.31
C LEU A 66 -12.03 0.64 -4.59
N ILE A 67 -10.96 1.02 -5.28
CA ILE A 67 -9.63 1.20 -4.68
C ILE A 67 -9.36 2.70 -4.61
N GLN A 68 -9.11 3.20 -3.40
CA GLN A 68 -8.78 4.60 -3.16
C GLN A 68 -7.35 4.74 -2.65
N ILE A 69 -6.58 5.63 -3.28
CA ILE A 69 -5.21 5.95 -2.87
C ILE A 69 -4.97 7.46 -2.96
N ASN A 70 -4.07 7.97 -2.12
CA ASN A 70 -3.50 9.29 -2.35
C ASN A 70 -2.25 9.15 -3.21
N VAL A 71 -2.17 9.95 -4.27
CA VAL A 71 -0.98 10.09 -5.10
C VAL A 71 -0.34 11.42 -4.77
N VAL A 72 0.94 11.36 -4.39
CA VAL A 72 1.79 12.53 -4.15
C VAL A 72 2.81 12.62 -5.26
N THR A 73 2.74 13.67 -6.05
CA THR A 73 3.75 14.00 -7.07
C THR A 73 4.74 14.97 -6.46
N SER A 74 5.91 14.49 -6.04
CA SER A 74 7.04 15.30 -5.59
C SER A 74 7.83 15.80 -6.80
N LEU A 75 7.93 17.10 -6.97
CA LEU A 75 8.74 17.69 -8.03
C LEU A 75 10.22 17.62 -7.68
N LYS A 76 11.07 17.45 -8.70
CA LYS A 76 12.54 17.51 -8.54
C LYS A 76 13.03 18.95 -8.40
N GLU A 77 12.34 19.87 -9.07
CA GLU A 77 12.57 21.31 -9.02
C GLU A 77 11.33 22.01 -8.43
N GLU A 78 11.57 23.07 -7.67
CA GLU A 78 10.49 23.92 -7.14
C GLU A 78 9.73 24.59 -8.28
N ASN A 79 8.41 24.68 -8.15
CA ASN A 79 7.54 25.33 -9.13
C ASN A 79 6.73 26.44 -8.46
N ASP A 80 6.14 27.32 -9.26
CA ASP A 80 5.39 28.48 -8.82
C ASP A 80 4.02 28.54 -9.49
N LEU A 81 3.00 28.90 -8.71
CA LEU A 81 1.69 29.25 -9.23
C LEU A 81 1.25 30.58 -8.63
N LYS A 82 1.25 31.64 -9.45
CA LYS A 82 0.86 33.00 -9.05
C LYS A 82 1.71 33.56 -7.90
N GLY A 83 3.01 33.30 -7.88
CA GLY A 83 3.94 33.77 -6.86
C GLY A 83 3.99 32.90 -5.59
N ILE A 84 3.25 31.79 -5.56
CA ILE A 84 3.30 30.81 -4.47
C ILE A 84 4.08 29.58 -4.91
N LYS A 85 5.20 29.37 -4.23
CA LYS A 85 6.12 28.26 -4.45
C LYS A 85 5.59 26.94 -3.88
N PHE A 86 5.81 25.84 -4.60
CA PHE A 86 5.44 24.49 -4.19
C PHE A 86 6.41 23.44 -4.72
N ASN A 87 6.51 22.33 -3.98
CA ASN A 87 7.40 21.20 -4.29
C ASN A 87 6.64 19.89 -4.50
N SER A 88 5.35 19.83 -4.18
CA SER A 88 4.54 18.66 -4.47
C SER A 88 3.08 18.97 -4.70
N ILE A 89 2.40 18.02 -5.35
CA ILE A 89 0.97 18.04 -5.66
C ILE A 89 0.38 16.76 -5.08
N LYS A 90 -0.81 16.85 -4.47
CA LYS A 90 -1.52 15.70 -3.92
C LYS A 90 -2.92 15.60 -4.51
N ALA A 91 -3.32 14.39 -4.88
CA ALA A 91 -4.67 14.07 -5.31
C ALA A 91 -5.11 12.72 -4.74
N THR A 92 -6.40 12.57 -4.50
CA THR A 92 -7.01 11.28 -4.22
C THR A 92 -7.47 10.66 -5.53
N HIS A 93 -6.98 9.47 -5.84
CA HIS A 93 -7.41 8.68 -6.99
C HIS A 93 -8.33 7.57 -6.51
N ILE A 94 -9.43 7.35 -7.23
CA ILE A 94 -10.40 6.30 -6.96
C ILE A 94 -10.56 5.48 -8.24
N TYR A 95 -10.30 4.18 -8.16
CA TYR A 95 -10.38 3.25 -9.28
C TYR A 95 -11.58 2.32 -9.09
N ASP A 96 -12.41 2.16 -10.12
CA ASP A 96 -13.55 1.24 -10.11
C ASP A 96 -13.15 -0.07 -10.80
N CYS A 97 -12.86 -1.11 -10.02
CA CYS A 97 -12.32 -2.36 -10.52
C CYS A 97 -13.36 -3.22 -11.29
N ARG A 98 -14.63 -2.80 -11.35
CA ARG A 98 -15.67 -3.48 -12.15
C ARG A 98 -15.62 -3.10 -13.62
N LYS A 99 -14.98 -1.98 -13.97
CA LYS A 99 -14.88 -1.51 -15.35
C LYS A 99 -13.44 -1.13 -15.67
N THR A 100 -12.87 -1.77 -16.68
CA THR A 100 -11.49 -1.58 -17.11
C THR A 100 -11.13 -0.11 -17.25
N ASN A 101 -10.01 0.27 -16.64
CA ASN A 101 -9.44 1.62 -16.66
C ASN A 101 -10.36 2.73 -16.12
N LYS A 102 -11.45 2.38 -15.43
CA LYS A 102 -12.37 3.39 -14.88
C LYS A 102 -11.80 3.99 -13.60
N TYR A 103 -11.69 5.30 -13.57
CA TYR A 103 -11.15 6.02 -12.44
C TYR A 103 -11.79 7.41 -12.28
N THR A 104 -11.54 8.04 -11.14
CA THR A 104 -11.78 9.45 -10.92
C THR A 104 -10.67 10.03 -10.04
N GLU A 105 -10.38 11.30 -10.22
CA GLU A 105 -9.34 12.02 -9.47
C GLU A 105 -9.96 13.24 -8.77
N ARG A 106 -9.61 13.40 -7.50
CA ARG A 106 -9.93 14.59 -6.71
C ARG A 106 -8.62 15.25 -6.26
N PRO A 107 -8.20 16.35 -6.92
CA PRO A 107 -7.05 17.12 -6.48
C PRO A 107 -7.29 17.68 -5.07
N ILE A 108 -6.27 17.62 -4.22
CA ILE A 108 -6.31 18.18 -2.86
C ILE A 108 -5.63 19.56 -2.85
N GLY A 109 -4.48 19.69 -3.50
CA GLY A 109 -3.78 20.97 -3.61
C GLY A 109 -2.28 20.84 -3.83
N PHE A 110 -1.61 21.98 -3.69
CA PHE A 110 -0.17 22.15 -3.85
C PHE A 110 0.48 22.40 -2.49
N PHE A 111 1.68 21.86 -2.29
CA PHE A 111 2.34 21.82 -1.00
C PHE A 111 3.79 22.30 -1.10
N ALA A 112 4.22 23.07 -0.11
CA ALA A 112 5.60 23.56 -0.02
C ALA A 112 6.63 22.44 0.27
N ASN A 113 6.23 21.34 0.90
CA ASN A 113 7.12 20.20 1.18
C ASN A 113 7.04 19.14 0.06
N LYS A 114 8.02 18.22 0.01
CA LYS A 114 8.13 17.18 -1.03
C LYS A 114 7.11 16.04 -0.91
N TYR A 115 6.51 15.83 0.26
CA TYR A 115 5.66 14.67 0.53
C TYR A 115 4.19 15.02 0.72
N ALA A 116 3.82 16.28 0.44
CA ALA A 116 2.46 16.80 0.63
C ALA A 116 1.85 16.46 2.00
N THR A 117 2.66 16.57 3.06
CA THR A 117 2.21 16.41 4.45
C THR A 117 1.67 17.73 4.99
N GLY A 118 0.71 17.66 5.92
CA GLY A 118 0.09 18.85 6.53
C GLY A 118 -0.94 19.52 5.64
N LYS A 119 -1.09 20.85 5.77
CA LYS A 119 -2.06 21.64 4.99
C LYS A 119 -1.47 22.09 3.65
N PRO A 120 -2.27 22.14 2.57
CA PRO A 120 -1.82 22.65 1.29
C PRO A 120 -1.52 24.14 1.38
N THR A 121 -0.46 24.58 0.69
CA THR A 121 -0.14 26.00 0.50
C THR A 121 -1.14 26.65 -0.45
N ILE A 122 -1.58 25.89 -1.47
CA ILE A 122 -2.65 26.29 -2.40
C ILE A 122 -3.68 25.16 -2.39
N PRO A 123 -4.79 25.30 -1.64
CA PRO A 123 -5.84 24.30 -1.64
C PRO A 123 -6.54 24.27 -3.00
N TYR A 124 -6.89 23.08 -3.47
CA TYR A 124 -7.81 22.96 -4.60
C TYR A 124 -9.24 23.20 -4.09
N PRO A 125 -10.11 23.94 -4.80
CA PRO A 125 -11.50 24.08 -4.41
C PRO A 125 -12.18 22.71 -4.34
N ASP A 126 -13.11 22.54 -3.40
CA ASP A 126 -13.91 21.32 -3.32
C ASP A 126 -14.77 21.20 -4.59
N VAL A 127 -14.34 20.33 -5.49
CA VAL A 127 -14.99 20.08 -6.77
C VAL A 127 -15.49 18.64 -6.82
N SER A 128 -16.65 18.46 -7.46
CA SER A 128 -17.11 17.13 -7.86
C SER A 128 -16.11 16.55 -8.87
N SER A 129 -15.58 15.35 -8.62
CA SER A 129 -14.78 14.64 -9.60
C SER A 129 -15.68 13.95 -10.63
N ARG A 130 -15.20 13.81 -11.87
CA ARG A 130 -15.90 13.07 -12.92
C ARG A 130 -15.29 11.69 -13.08
N TRP A 131 -16.14 10.70 -13.34
CA TRP A 131 -15.67 9.36 -13.71
C TRP A 131 -15.19 9.38 -15.16
N GLU A 132 -14.00 8.83 -15.37
CA GLU A 132 -13.32 8.76 -16.65
C GLU A 132 -12.90 7.32 -16.95
N ILE A 133 -12.59 7.05 -18.22
CA ILE A 133 -11.93 5.82 -18.66
C ILE A 133 -10.56 6.22 -19.19
N ALA A 134 -9.49 5.77 -18.53
CA ALA A 134 -8.13 6.06 -18.95
C ALA A 134 -7.79 5.29 -20.24
N ALA A 135 -7.10 5.96 -21.17
CA ALA A 135 -6.51 5.29 -22.33
C ALA A 135 -5.41 4.30 -21.88
N GLU A 136 -5.17 3.21 -22.60
CA GLU A 136 -4.31 2.09 -22.16
C GLU A 136 -2.90 2.51 -21.74
N ASN A 137 -2.27 3.45 -22.45
CA ASN A 137 -0.93 3.94 -22.14
C ASN A 137 -0.91 5.14 -21.16
N ASN A 138 -2.07 5.50 -20.60
CA ASN A 138 -2.18 6.55 -19.60
C ASN A 138 -1.75 6.01 -18.23
N PHE A 139 -1.10 6.89 -17.46
CA PHE A 139 -0.74 6.63 -16.06
C PHE A 139 -1.87 5.99 -15.24
N ASN A 140 -3.09 6.52 -15.33
CA ASN A 140 -4.25 6.02 -14.59
C ASN A 140 -4.73 4.64 -15.08
N ALA A 141 -4.53 4.28 -16.35
CA ALA A 141 -4.81 2.94 -16.84
C ALA A 141 -3.79 1.94 -16.30
N ILE A 142 -2.50 2.28 -16.28
CA ILE A 142 -1.45 1.45 -15.68
C ILE A 142 -1.69 1.26 -14.18
N PHE A 143 -2.15 2.31 -13.49
CA PHE A 143 -2.53 2.22 -12.08
C PHE A 143 -3.74 1.34 -11.86
N TRP A 144 -4.81 1.56 -12.63
CA TRP A 144 -5.99 0.70 -12.59
C TRP A 144 -5.57 -0.76 -12.83
N GLN A 145 -4.76 -1.01 -13.85
CA GLN A 145 -4.27 -2.35 -14.18
C GLN A 145 -3.53 -2.96 -12.99
N LYS A 146 -2.52 -2.27 -12.45
CA LYS A 146 -1.76 -2.81 -11.32
C LYS A 146 -2.63 -2.99 -10.08
N LEU A 147 -3.52 -2.07 -9.73
CA LEU A 147 -4.30 -2.14 -8.50
C LEU A 147 -5.51 -3.08 -8.62
N CYS A 148 -6.25 -2.98 -9.73
CA CYS A 148 -7.44 -3.77 -10.00
C CYS A 148 -7.15 -5.12 -10.70
N GLU A 149 -6.05 -5.33 -11.40
CA GLU A 149 -5.64 -6.68 -11.83
C GLU A 149 -4.84 -7.41 -10.75
N LEU A 150 -4.18 -6.75 -9.79
CA LEU A 150 -3.83 -7.46 -8.54
C LEU A 150 -5.11 -7.94 -7.83
N LYS A 151 -6.23 -7.23 -8.00
CA LYS A 151 -7.54 -7.67 -7.52
C LYS A 151 -8.21 -8.73 -8.43
N ASN A 152 -8.11 -8.62 -9.76
CA ASN A 152 -8.82 -9.47 -10.73
C ASN A 152 -7.96 -10.59 -11.34
N GLY A 153 -6.70 -10.32 -11.66
CA GLY A 153 -5.66 -11.28 -12.10
C GLY A 153 -5.04 -12.10 -10.95
N SER A 154 -5.43 -11.79 -9.72
CA SER A 154 -5.46 -12.78 -8.65
C SER A 154 -6.77 -12.66 -7.88
N GLN A 155 -7.83 -13.33 -8.34
CA GLN A 155 -8.48 -14.22 -7.38
C GLN A 155 -7.45 -15.27 -7.00
N LYS A 156 -6.48 -14.90 -6.16
CA LYS A 156 -5.82 -15.89 -5.33
C LYS A 156 -6.93 -16.33 -4.41
N THR A 157 -7.54 -17.44 -4.76
CA THR A 157 -8.54 -18.05 -3.92
C THR A 157 -7.87 -18.36 -2.58
N SER A 158 -8.67 -18.53 -1.53
CA SER A 158 -8.17 -19.17 -0.31
C SER A 158 -7.47 -20.51 -0.60
N ASP A 159 -7.80 -21.17 -1.71
CA ASP A 159 -7.11 -22.37 -2.19
C ASP A 159 -5.69 -22.07 -2.69
N ASP A 160 -5.48 -20.99 -3.44
CA ASP A 160 -4.13 -20.57 -3.89
C ASP A 160 -3.23 -20.17 -2.72
N PHE A 161 -3.80 -19.52 -1.71
CA PHE A 161 -3.07 -19.23 -0.47
C PHE A 161 -2.60 -20.51 0.21
N VAL A 162 -3.51 -21.48 0.39
CA VAL A 162 -3.20 -22.79 0.99
C VAL A 162 -2.16 -23.54 0.15
N ASN A 163 -2.31 -23.58 -1.17
CA ASN A 163 -1.37 -24.25 -2.07
C ASN A 163 0.03 -23.64 -2.00
N ASN A 164 0.15 -22.31 -2.03
CA ASN A 164 1.43 -21.62 -1.91
C ASN A 164 2.10 -21.84 -0.55
N LEU A 165 1.30 -21.87 0.53
CA LEU A 165 1.79 -22.11 1.88
C LEU A 165 2.30 -23.55 2.03
N ASN A 166 1.57 -24.53 1.48
CA ASN A 166 1.98 -25.94 1.46
C ASN A 166 3.21 -26.20 0.59
N GLN A 167 3.36 -25.53 -0.57
CA GLN A 167 4.56 -25.64 -1.40
C GLN A 167 5.85 -25.20 -0.70
N ARG A 168 5.72 -24.31 0.28
CA ARG A 168 6.86 -23.77 1.05
C ARG A 168 7.04 -24.47 2.39
N ALA A 169 6.05 -25.21 2.86
CA ALA A 169 6.12 -25.95 4.10
C ALA A 169 7.07 -27.17 3.95
N PRO A 170 7.79 -27.56 5.01
CA PRO A 170 7.82 -26.93 6.34
C PRO A 170 8.67 -25.64 6.39
N ILE A 171 8.19 -24.62 7.11
CA ILE A 171 8.90 -23.34 7.32
C ILE A 171 9.21 -23.17 8.80
N LYS A 172 10.49 -23.13 9.17
CA LYS A 172 10.90 -22.83 10.54
C LYS A 172 10.66 -21.34 10.84
N LEU A 173 9.77 -21.04 11.79
CA LEU A 173 9.43 -19.67 12.16
C LEU A 173 10.39 -19.10 13.20
N ASN A 174 10.87 -19.96 14.09
CA ASN A 174 11.87 -19.69 15.11
C ASN A 174 12.52 -21.00 15.54
N ASP A 175 13.35 -20.97 16.57
CA ASP A 175 14.12 -22.13 17.03
C ASP A 175 13.27 -23.34 17.46
N TRP A 176 12.00 -23.12 17.79
CA TRP A 176 11.13 -24.12 18.42
C TRP A 176 9.78 -24.37 17.73
N LEU A 177 9.41 -23.57 16.73
CA LEU A 177 8.11 -23.61 16.06
C LEU A 177 8.27 -23.64 14.54
N THR A 178 7.62 -24.61 13.91
CA THR A 178 7.64 -24.82 12.47
C THR A 178 6.22 -24.78 11.92
N LEU A 179 5.98 -23.99 10.88
CA LEU A 179 4.77 -24.11 10.07
C LEU A 179 4.86 -25.40 9.26
N ILE A 180 3.88 -26.28 9.42
CA ILE A 180 3.87 -27.61 8.78
C ILE A 180 2.88 -27.70 7.61
N GLY A 181 1.94 -26.78 7.50
CA GLY A 181 1.05 -26.68 6.34
C GLY A 181 -0.22 -25.89 6.63
N ALA A 182 -1.12 -25.94 5.67
CA ALA A 182 -2.48 -25.44 5.80
C ALA A 182 -3.47 -26.33 5.04
N GLN A 183 -4.72 -26.27 5.46
CA GLN A 183 -5.86 -26.89 4.79
C GLN A 183 -7.03 -25.92 4.76
N LYS A 184 -7.95 -26.09 3.82
CA LYS A 184 -9.19 -25.34 3.78
C LYS A 184 -10.37 -26.30 3.81
N ALA A 185 -11.32 -26.03 4.69
CA ALA A 185 -12.57 -26.76 4.80
C ALA A 185 -13.71 -25.77 5.01
N GLU A 186 -14.80 -25.90 4.24
CA GLU A 186 -16.04 -25.11 4.43
C GLU A 186 -15.89 -23.57 4.41
N GLY A 187 -14.81 -23.06 3.81
CA GLY A 187 -14.48 -21.63 3.76
C GLY A 187 -13.65 -21.14 4.96
N ILE A 188 -13.18 -22.04 5.81
CA ILE A 188 -12.24 -21.79 6.91
C ILE A 188 -10.87 -22.30 6.49
N ILE A 189 -9.82 -21.53 6.76
CA ILE A 189 -8.44 -21.94 6.52
C ILE A 189 -7.81 -22.34 7.85
N HIS A 190 -7.31 -23.56 7.94
CA HIS A 190 -6.55 -24.06 9.08
C HIS A 190 -5.07 -23.99 8.75
N ILE A 191 -4.27 -23.33 9.57
CA ILE A 191 -2.81 -23.28 9.45
C ILE A 191 -2.22 -24.02 10.63
N SER A 192 -1.44 -25.05 10.34
CA SER A 192 -0.91 -25.96 11.35
C SER A 192 0.57 -25.65 11.60
N TYR A 193 0.92 -25.56 12.88
CA TYR A 193 2.28 -25.35 13.38
C TYR A 193 2.66 -26.47 14.33
N ARG A 194 3.90 -26.95 14.26
CA ARG A 194 4.44 -27.97 15.16
C ARG A 194 5.62 -27.43 15.93
N ALA A 195 5.58 -27.63 17.24
CA ALA A 195 6.70 -27.41 18.13
C ALA A 195 7.57 -28.67 18.26
N ASP A 196 8.88 -28.46 18.43
CA ASP A 196 9.84 -29.53 18.71
C ASP A 196 9.64 -30.01 20.15
N ASP A 197 8.84 -31.07 20.29
CA ASP A 197 8.42 -31.79 21.51
C ASP A 197 9.04 -31.26 22.82
N MET A 198 8.33 -30.33 23.47
CA MET A 198 8.80 -29.62 24.66
C MET A 198 7.83 -29.76 25.83
N PRO A 199 8.22 -29.42 27.08
CA PRO A 199 7.27 -29.42 28.19
C PRO A 199 6.06 -28.53 27.91
N LYS A 200 4.85 -29.06 28.10
CA LYS A 200 3.58 -28.35 27.80
C LYS A 200 3.48 -26.97 28.46
N ALA A 201 3.95 -26.84 29.69
CA ALA A 201 3.99 -25.56 30.40
C ALA A 201 4.89 -24.54 29.70
N ASP A 202 6.07 -24.96 29.23
CA ASP A 202 6.99 -24.10 28.48
C ASP A 202 6.42 -23.72 27.12
N PHE A 203 5.76 -24.66 26.43
CA PHE A 203 5.06 -24.41 25.18
C PHE A 203 4.00 -23.30 25.35
N HIS A 204 3.09 -23.43 26.32
CA HIS A 204 2.04 -22.43 26.53
C HIS A 204 2.60 -21.08 26.95
N ARG A 205 3.66 -21.05 27.76
CA ARG A 205 4.35 -19.80 28.11
C ARG A 205 4.85 -19.11 26.84
N LYS A 206 5.66 -19.80 26.03
CA LYS A 206 6.26 -19.24 24.80
C LYS A 206 5.20 -18.85 23.77
N LEU A 207 4.18 -19.68 23.58
CA LEU A 207 3.07 -19.39 22.66
C LEU A 207 2.38 -18.06 23.02
N ASN A 208 2.05 -17.87 24.30
CA ASN A 208 1.36 -16.67 24.75
C ASN A 208 2.26 -15.43 24.77
N SER A 209 3.54 -15.55 25.12
CA SER A 209 4.45 -14.40 25.23
C SER A 209 5.11 -13.98 23.91
N GLU A 210 5.30 -14.90 22.95
CA GLU A 210 6.14 -14.64 21.77
C GLU A 210 5.38 -14.70 20.44
N ILE A 211 4.32 -15.50 20.35
CA ILE A 211 3.72 -15.91 19.06
C ILE A 211 2.30 -15.41 18.87
N LYS A 212 1.45 -15.56 19.89
CA LYS A 212 0.01 -15.37 19.78
C LYS A 212 -0.38 -14.01 19.20
N GLU A 213 0.15 -12.94 19.77
CA GLU A 213 -0.14 -11.58 19.31
C GLU A 213 0.43 -11.28 17.91
N LYS A 214 1.68 -11.70 17.65
CA LYS A 214 2.32 -11.49 16.34
C LYS A 214 1.58 -12.19 15.21
N GLN A 215 1.12 -13.43 15.42
CA GLN A 215 0.36 -14.17 14.41
C GLN A 215 -1.03 -13.59 14.24
N LEU A 216 -1.68 -13.17 15.34
CA LEU A 216 -2.98 -12.50 15.27
C LEU A 216 -2.91 -11.24 14.40
N ASN A 217 -1.94 -10.35 14.67
CA ASN A 217 -1.76 -9.11 13.89
C ASN A 217 -1.46 -9.42 12.42
N LYS A 218 -0.56 -10.38 12.15
CA LYS A 218 -0.19 -10.77 10.79
C LYS A 218 -1.37 -11.34 9.99
N ILE A 219 -2.24 -12.13 10.63
CA ILE A 219 -3.43 -12.68 9.98
C ILE A 219 -4.50 -11.61 9.81
N CYS A 220 -4.67 -10.70 10.77
CA CYS A 220 -5.60 -9.58 10.63
C CYS A 220 -5.17 -8.62 9.51
N ASP A 221 -3.87 -8.39 9.33
CA ASP A 221 -3.34 -7.65 8.17
C ASP A 221 -3.74 -8.32 6.84
N ILE A 222 -3.71 -9.66 6.78
CA ILE A 222 -4.15 -10.42 5.59
C ILE A 222 -5.65 -10.30 5.38
N PHE A 223 -6.46 -10.27 6.45
CA PHE A 223 -7.91 -10.09 6.40
C PHE A 223 -8.34 -8.68 5.97
N GLU A 224 -7.68 -7.65 6.48
CA GLU A 224 -8.07 -6.25 6.29
C GLU A 224 -7.43 -5.61 5.07
N ASN A 225 -6.16 -5.91 4.79
CA ASN A 225 -5.37 -5.28 3.71
C ASN A 225 -5.19 -6.20 2.50
N GLY A 226 -6.02 -7.24 2.40
CA GLY A 226 -5.83 -8.43 1.56
C GLY A 226 -5.06 -8.21 0.26
N LEU A 227 -4.02 -9.04 0.08
CA LEU A 227 -3.26 -9.27 -1.15
C LEU A 227 -4.14 -9.86 -2.29
N GLY A 228 -5.34 -9.33 -2.51
CA GLY A 228 -6.30 -9.80 -3.51
C GLY A 228 -7.06 -11.09 -3.15
N LEU A 229 -6.98 -11.60 -1.91
CA LEU A 229 -7.67 -12.83 -1.52
C LEU A 229 -9.18 -12.63 -1.35
N SER A 230 -9.99 -13.61 -1.76
CA SER A 230 -11.38 -13.69 -1.30
C SER A 230 -11.39 -13.94 0.21
N LYS A 231 -12.09 -13.08 0.95
CA LYS A 231 -12.12 -13.09 2.41
C LYS A 231 -12.62 -14.45 2.94
N PRO A 232 -11.80 -15.22 3.69
CA PRO A 232 -12.26 -16.47 4.28
C PRO A 232 -13.27 -16.18 5.41
N LYS A 233 -14.10 -17.17 5.79
CA LYS A 233 -15.01 -17.03 6.94
C LYS A 233 -14.23 -16.86 8.24
N ALA A 234 -13.14 -17.61 8.38
CA ALA A 234 -12.22 -17.56 9.49
C ALA A 234 -10.86 -18.16 9.08
N VAL A 235 -9.83 -17.84 9.86
CA VAL A 235 -8.54 -18.56 9.87
C VAL A 235 -8.34 -19.15 11.26
N VAL A 236 -8.05 -20.45 11.31
CA VAL A 236 -7.75 -21.18 12.55
C VAL A 236 -6.26 -21.49 12.57
N LEU A 237 -5.57 -21.04 13.61
CA LEU A 237 -4.18 -21.40 13.86
C LEU A 237 -4.15 -22.59 14.81
N GLU A 238 -3.60 -23.72 14.37
CA GLU A 238 -3.49 -24.95 15.14
C GLU A 238 -2.05 -25.15 15.56
N TYR A 239 -1.81 -25.28 16.86
CA TYR A 239 -0.48 -25.48 17.40
C TYR A 239 -0.37 -26.86 18.04
N TYR A 240 0.51 -27.67 17.47
CA TYR A 240 0.84 -29.00 17.91
C TYR A 240 2.15 -28.97 18.72
N ASN A 241 2.21 -29.75 19.78
CA ASN A 241 3.44 -30.10 20.49
C ASN A 241 3.69 -31.59 20.27
N GLY A 242 4.75 -31.92 19.52
CA GLY A 242 4.86 -33.25 18.92
C GLY A 242 3.68 -33.51 17.97
N ASN A 243 2.88 -34.55 18.26
CA ASN A 243 1.68 -34.91 17.49
C ASN A 243 0.36 -34.51 18.18
N SER A 244 0.43 -33.90 19.37
CA SER A 244 -0.74 -33.51 20.15
C SER A 244 -1.14 -32.08 19.84
N LEU A 245 -2.41 -31.84 19.50
CA LEU A 245 -2.96 -30.49 19.36
C LEU A 245 -3.10 -29.87 20.76
N GLU A 246 -2.35 -28.80 21.03
CA GLU A 246 -2.29 -28.16 22.35
C GLU A 246 -3.05 -26.83 22.40
N SER A 247 -3.16 -26.12 21.28
CA SER A 247 -3.88 -24.84 21.25
C SER A 247 -4.46 -24.56 19.86
N THR A 248 -5.64 -23.96 19.84
CA THR A 248 -6.24 -23.38 18.63
C THR A 248 -6.53 -21.91 18.84
N ILE A 249 -6.37 -21.12 17.77
CA ILE A 249 -6.74 -19.70 17.76
C ILE A 249 -7.57 -19.47 16.51
N GLU A 250 -8.87 -19.30 16.69
CA GLU A 250 -9.73 -18.81 15.61
C GLU A 250 -9.62 -17.28 15.49
N ILE A 251 -9.48 -16.82 14.26
CA ILE A 251 -9.37 -15.41 13.87
C ILE A 251 -10.44 -15.16 12.80
N ASN A 252 -11.31 -14.20 13.10
CA ASN A 252 -12.39 -13.76 12.23
C ASN A 252 -12.50 -12.23 12.29
N ASP A 253 -13.44 -11.67 11.52
CA ASP A 253 -13.62 -10.22 11.37
C ASP A 253 -13.78 -9.47 12.70
N GLN A 254 -14.60 -10.01 13.60
CA GLN A 254 -14.86 -9.36 14.89
C GLN A 254 -13.59 -9.27 15.73
N LYS A 255 -12.77 -10.33 15.68
CA LYS A 255 -11.52 -10.39 16.42
C LYS A 255 -10.48 -9.41 15.87
N CYS A 256 -10.42 -9.23 14.56
CA CYS A 256 -9.51 -8.25 13.96
C CYS A 256 -9.92 -6.80 14.26
N GLN A 257 -11.24 -6.50 14.24
CA GLN A 257 -11.75 -5.17 14.61
C GLN A 257 -11.42 -4.77 16.06
N SER A 258 -11.31 -5.74 16.97
CA SER A 258 -11.00 -5.49 18.39
C SER A 258 -9.54 -5.10 18.68
N ILE A 259 -8.64 -5.20 17.70
CA ILE A 259 -7.20 -4.93 17.83
C ILE A 259 -6.85 -3.51 17.38
N VAL A 260 -7.70 -2.90 16.55
CA VAL A 260 -7.47 -1.57 15.94
C VAL A 260 -8.01 -0.42 16.83
N GLN A 261 -8.63 -0.75 17.99
CA GLN A 261 -9.06 0.21 19.01
C GLN A 261 -7.98 0.41 20.08
#